data_AF-A0A7V9TL31-F1
#
_entry.id   AF-A0A7V9TL31-F1
#
_cell.length_a   1.000
_cell.length_b   1.000
_cell.length_c   1.000
_cell.angle_alpha   90.00
_cell.angle_beta   90.00
_cell.angle_gamma   90.00
#
_symmetry.space_group_name_H-M   'P 1'
#
loop_
_entity.id
_entity.type
_entity.pdbx_description
1 polymer ?
#
loop_
_entity_poly.entity_id
_entity_poly.type
_entity_poly.pdbx_seq_one_letter_code
_entity_poly.pdbx_strand_id
1 'polypeptide(L)'
;MRKLVPTLVFGSTLLVYVAACSRDATGPSVPLGTCTGETFSLSALEGKIVSAVDLPCLSVTPDGGTYLIVPQFATDSAALKAVNFTLTASTGSATRVIAASLKADASFALPDLGKAQREFEFELRKHEQSVAARIRAHRAQSGPLADQVRADLTPPAIGSTRLFQVLADLNGNSFKTDTAILKYVGMHLLIYQSKNAANPPNGFTDSQIASFGNTFDVDLYNIDVQTFGSPSDVDGNGRVIVLLSPVVNHLATAADCRTQGYVAGFFYTGDLEASAHSNDGEIFYALVPDPSAVYSCAHSVANVENITPATFIHEFQHMISFGQRVIVRGGQPQEKWLDEGLSHIAEELGSRFYEHRYPAPLQRTFSYQQFPDSSQGFINGDLYNSYHFLLDPTSTASNDSASVSDWEGVGSLVQRGGAWLFLRWLGDQEDSTVYGKLDQTTRDGLANVEGAAGLPYSTLFGEFALALYTDSLPGIARTSIPPGYRFYSRNLRALYAGLSAHDGTNFPQAFPLAARSLTPGTSRDEAMLPGTADYYILTAGTSGGAVKLTFSPTSGNSFDRALNAQVSVFRCPSAAACPLSVP
;
A
#
# COMPACT_ATOMS: atom_id res chain seq x y z
N MET A 1 -10.72 39.97 57.79
CA MET A 1 -11.25 38.59 57.72
C MET A 1 -10.57 37.87 56.57
N ARG A 2 -9.90 36.74 56.85
CA ARG A 2 -9.75 35.50 56.05
C ARG A 2 -9.51 35.67 54.52
N LYS A 3 -8.46 35.16 53.86
CA LYS A 3 -7.50 34.06 54.07
C LYS A 3 -6.23 34.38 53.22
N LEU A 4 -5.01 34.45 53.80
CA LEU A 4 -4.00 33.37 53.83
C LEU A 4 -3.95 32.48 52.57
N VAL A 5 -3.00 32.81 51.69
CA VAL A 5 -2.43 31.93 50.67
C VAL A 5 -1.17 31.30 51.27
N PRO A 6 -1.05 29.98 51.38
CA PRO A 6 0.24 29.31 51.53
C PRO A 6 0.67 28.74 50.18
N THR A 7 1.83 29.20 49.74
CA THR A 7 2.64 28.65 48.66
C THR A 7 2.94 27.18 48.95
N LEU A 8 2.35 26.26 48.18
CA LEU A 8 2.72 24.84 48.23
C LEU A 8 3.92 24.63 47.29
N VAL A 9 5.08 24.41 47.91
CA VAL A 9 6.26 23.85 47.26
C VAL A 9 6.00 22.36 47.03
N PHE A 10 5.71 21.96 45.80
CA PHE A 10 5.76 20.55 45.42
C PHE A 10 7.22 20.15 45.24
N GLY A 11 7.77 19.48 46.25
CA GLY A 11 9.05 18.80 46.15
C GLY A 11 8.95 17.64 45.17
N SER A 12 9.68 17.76 44.07
CA SER A 12 9.89 16.70 43.08
C SER A 12 10.56 15.50 43.76
N THR A 13 9.81 14.44 44.02
CA THR A 13 10.35 13.16 44.43
C THR A 13 10.92 12.47 43.19
N LEU A 14 12.23 12.58 43.00
CA LEU A 14 12.99 11.85 42.00
C LEU A 14 13.01 10.37 42.42
N LEU A 15 12.13 9.55 41.85
CA LEU A 15 12.25 8.09 41.93
C LEU A 15 13.45 7.66 41.08
N VAL A 16 14.61 7.54 41.73
CA VAL A 16 15.80 6.91 41.15
C VAL A 16 15.54 5.41 41.14
N TYR A 17 15.20 4.86 39.97
CA TYR A 17 15.36 3.43 39.72
C TYR A 17 16.86 3.14 39.70
N VAL A 18 17.41 2.69 40.83
CA VAL A 18 18.72 2.05 40.86
C VAL A 18 18.54 0.68 40.22
N ALA A 19 18.90 0.56 38.94
CA ALA A 19 19.09 -0.75 38.31
C ALA A 19 20.20 -1.47 39.08
N ALA A 20 19.81 -2.45 39.89
CA ALA A 20 20.76 -3.33 40.56
C ALA A 20 21.43 -4.21 39.50
N CYS A 21 22.68 -3.88 39.13
CA CYS A 21 23.56 -4.81 38.42
C CYS A 21 23.96 -5.93 39.39
N SER A 22 23.20 -7.02 39.45
CA SER A 22 23.73 -8.28 39.95
C SER A 22 24.71 -8.82 38.90
N ARG A 23 25.99 -8.89 39.26
CA ARG A 23 27.00 -9.62 38.50
C ARG A 23 26.85 -11.12 38.79
N ASP A 24 25.85 -11.76 38.18
CA ASP A 24 25.89 -13.20 38.00
C ASP A 24 26.42 -13.50 36.60
N ALA A 25 27.67 -13.95 36.55
CA ALA A 25 28.41 -14.30 35.33
C ALA A 25 27.92 -15.63 34.70
N THR A 26 26.63 -15.97 34.85
CA THR A 26 26.00 -17.17 34.29
C THR A 26 24.67 -16.82 33.63
N GLY A 27 24.69 -15.81 32.75
CA GLY A 27 23.61 -15.68 31.77
C GLY A 27 23.57 -16.93 30.89
N PRO A 28 22.38 -17.37 30.42
CA PRO A 28 22.28 -18.53 29.52
C PRO A 28 23.20 -18.33 28.31
N SER A 29 24.02 -19.34 28.03
CA SER A 29 24.90 -19.37 26.86
C SER A 29 24.05 -19.21 25.59
N VAL A 30 24.46 -18.30 24.70
CA VAL A 30 23.85 -18.16 23.38
C VAL A 30 23.97 -19.49 22.65
N PRO A 31 22.86 -20.14 22.27
CA PRO A 31 22.94 -21.34 21.43
C PRO A 31 23.61 -20.95 20.12
N LEU A 32 24.77 -21.55 19.84
CA LEU A 32 25.37 -21.45 18.51
C LEU A 32 24.42 -22.20 17.57
N GLY A 33 23.74 -21.46 16.68
CA GLY A 33 22.98 -22.08 15.61
C GLY A 33 23.88 -23.06 14.85
N THR A 34 23.42 -24.28 14.66
CA THR A 34 24.15 -25.28 13.89
C THR A 34 23.81 -25.11 12.42
N CYS A 35 24.82 -25.02 11.56
CA CYS A 35 24.58 -24.99 10.13
C CYS A 35 24.09 -26.37 9.68
N THR A 36 22.88 -26.42 9.12
CA THR A 36 22.22 -27.63 8.62
C THR A 36 22.49 -27.91 7.14
N GLY A 37 23.07 -26.95 6.41
CA GLY A 37 23.33 -27.00 4.97
C GLY A 37 24.78 -26.70 4.59
N GLU A 38 24.97 -26.20 3.36
CA GLU A 38 26.28 -25.80 2.87
C GLU A 38 26.66 -24.41 3.36
N THR A 39 27.89 -24.28 3.84
CA THR A 39 28.41 -22.99 4.29
C THR A 39 28.66 -22.08 3.09
N PHE A 40 28.31 -20.79 3.20
CA PHE A 40 28.52 -19.83 2.11
C PHE A 40 29.07 -18.51 2.63
N SER A 41 29.74 -17.76 1.75
CA SER A 41 30.16 -16.38 1.97
C SER A 41 29.62 -15.49 0.87
N LEU A 42 29.56 -14.19 1.11
CA LEU A 42 29.13 -13.19 0.13
C LEU A 42 30.32 -12.31 -0.24
N SER A 43 30.42 -11.95 -1.52
CA SER A 43 31.31 -10.90 -2.02
C SER A 43 30.64 -9.53 -1.91
N ALA A 44 31.40 -8.44 -2.01
CA ALA A 44 30.82 -7.10 -2.02
C ALA A 44 29.76 -6.98 -3.13
N LEU A 45 28.60 -6.38 -2.81
CA LEU A 45 27.42 -6.26 -3.67
C LEU A 45 26.69 -7.57 -3.96
N GLU A 46 27.04 -8.65 -3.28
CA GLU A 46 26.31 -9.92 -3.35
C GLU A 46 25.27 -10.00 -2.22
N GLY A 47 24.11 -10.58 -2.54
CA GLY A 47 23.08 -10.88 -1.56
C GLY A 47 22.53 -12.29 -1.73
N LYS A 48 21.89 -12.79 -0.68
CA LYS A 48 21.25 -14.10 -0.65
C LYS A 48 20.08 -14.12 0.31
N ILE A 49 19.00 -14.76 -0.09
CA ILE A 49 17.85 -15.08 0.75
C ILE A 49 18.10 -16.45 1.35
N VAL A 50 18.03 -16.56 2.68
CA VAL A 50 18.25 -17.81 3.41
C VAL A 50 17.09 -18.10 4.35
N SER A 51 16.73 -19.38 4.47
CA SER A 51 15.79 -19.81 5.50
C SER A 51 16.34 -19.48 6.89
N ALA A 52 15.46 -19.27 7.88
CA ALA A 52 15.90 -19.01 9.25
C ALA A 52 16.79 -20.14 9.81
N VAL A 53 16.53 -21.40 9.41
CA VAL A 53 17.29 -22.57 9.87
C VAL A 53 18.68 -22.66 9.25
N ASP A 54 18.86 -22.17 8.02
CA ASP A 54 20.15 -22.19 7.31
C ASP A 54 20.97 -20.91 7.51
N LEU A 55 20.44 -19.89 8.18
CA LEU A 55 21.18 -18.66 8.49
C LEU A 55 22.54 -18.90 9.18
N PRO A 56 22.70 -19.89 10.10
CA PRO A 56 24.00 -20.21 10.68
C PRO A 56 25.04 -20.72 9.67
N CYS A 57 24.63 -21.08 8.46
CA CYS A 57 25.53 -21.45 7.36
C CYS A 57 26.21 -20.26 6.69
N LEU A 58 25.79 -19.02 6.97
CA LEU A 58 26.56 -17.86 6.56
C LEU A 58 27.92 -17.85 7.29
N SER A 59 28.99 -17.63 6.53
CA SER A 59 30.33 -17.38 7.03
C SER A 59 30.61 -15.87 7.02
N VAL A 60 30.43 -15.24 8.17
CA VAL A 60 30.84 -13.84 8.39
C VAL A 60 32.25 -13.84 8.96
N THR A 61 33.23 -13.73 8.08
CA THR A 61 34.65 -13.66 8.46
C THR A 61 34.99 -12.33 9.14
N PRO A 62 35.96 -12.31 10.06
CA PRO A 62 36.42 -11.10 10.73
C PRO A 62 37.33 -10.26 9.81
N ASP A 63 36.79 -9.84 8.67
CA ASP A 63 37.47 -9.07 7.62
C ASP A 63 37.11 -7.58 7.63
N GLY A 64 36.38 -7.11 8.64
CA GLY A 64 35.86 -5.74 8.71
C GLY A 64 34.68 -5.46 7.77
N GLY A 65 34.14 -6.47 7.09
CA GLY A 65 33.02 -6.32 6.16
C GLY A 65 31.72 -5.88 6.85
N THR A 66 30.92 -5.10 6.13
CA THR A 66 29.58 -4.67 6.56
C THR A 66 28.50 -5.46 5.83
N TYR A 67 27.47 -5.88 6.55
CA TYR A 67 26.37 -6.69 6.05
C TYR A 67 25.05 -6.05 6.44
N LEU A 68 24.14 -5.95 5.47
CA LEU A 68 22.72 -5.72 5.72
C LEU A 68 22.08 -7.07 6.02
N ILE A 69 21.39 -7.17 7.16
CA ILE A 69 20.66 -8.35 7.63
C ILE A 69 19.19 -7.99 7.73
N VAL A 70 18.34 -8.69 6.99
CA VAL A 70 16.91 -8.39 6.87
C VAL A 70 16.07 -9.61 7.24
N PRO A 71 15.78 -9.86 8.54
CA PRO A 71 14.85 -10.90 8.94
C PRO A 71 13.43 -10.53 8.53
N GLN A 72 12.66 -11.55 8.11
CA GLN A 72 11.33 -11.34 7.53
C GLN A 72 10.43 -12.59 7.64
N PHE A 73 9.12 -12.37 7.55
CA PHE A 73 8.10 -13.42 7.46
C PHE A 73 7.36 -13.31 6.12
N ALA A 74 7.77 -14.11 5.12
CA ALA A 74 7.25 -14.02 3.75
C ALA A 74 5.98 -14.88 3.57
N THR A 75 4.84 -14.40 4.07
CA THR A 75 3.58 -15.17 4.11
C THR A 75 2.35 -14.27 4.15
N ASP A 76 1.21 -14.81 3.72
CA ASP A 76 -0.16 -14.33 3.91
C ASP A 76 -1.01 -15.31 4.76
N SER A 77 -0.43 -16.46 5.13
CA SER A 77 -1.19 -17.61 5.65
C SER A 77 -1.07 -17.79 7.17
N ALA A 78 -0.16 -17.07 7.81
CA ALA A 78 -0.02 -17.05 9.26
C ALA A 78 -0.97 -16.01 9.87
N ALA A 79 -1.50 -16.28 11.05
CA ALA A 79 -2.35 -15.32 11.76
C ALA A 79 -1.65 -13.97 11.94
N LEU A 80 -2.31 -12.87 11.57
CA LEU A 80 -1.78 -11.51 11.64
C LEU A 80 -1.61 -11.02 13.09
N LYS A 81 -0.60 -11.55 13.77
CA LYS A 81 -0.25 -11.24 15.16
C LYS A 81 1.23 -11.02 15.27
N ALA A 82 1.63 -10.13 16.18
CA ALA A 82 3.04 -9.85 16.44
C ALA A 82 3.76 -11.14 16.84
N VAL A 83 4.80 -11.49 16.08
CA VAL A 83 5.68 -12.62 16.36
C VAL A 83 6.97 -12.08 16.95
N ASN A 84 7.22 -12.44 18.20
CA ASN A 84 8.46 -12.07 18.89
C ASN A 84 9.62 -12.95 18.40
N PHE A 85 10.73 -12.32 18.04
CA PHE A 85 11.94 -12.99 17.59
C PHE A 85 13.19 -12.46 18.29
N THR A 86 14.24 -13.27 18.27
CA THR A 86 15.60 -12.92 18.65
C THR A 86 16.49 -13.03 17.43
N LEU A 87 17.17 -11.94 17.07
CA LEU A 87 18.27 -11.92 16.11
C LEU A 87 19.60 -11.85 16.86
N THR A 88 20.50 -12.80 16.63
CA THR A 88 21.77 -12.89 17.34
C THR A 88 22.96 -12.89 16.40
N ALA A 89 24.01 -12.16 16.77
CA ALA A 89 25.33 -12.22 16.15
C ALA A 89 26.33 -12.78 17.17
N SER A 90 26.64 -14.07 17.11
CA SER A 90 27.47 -14.77 18.11
C SER A 90 28.94 -14.88 17.67
N THR A 91 29.87 -14.81 18.61
CA THR A 91 31.34 -14.90 18.38
C THR A 91 32.00 -16.09 19.11
N GLY A 92 31.21 -17.10 19.51
CA GLY A 92 31.73 -18.32 20.14
C GLY A 92 32.08 -18.23 21.64
N SER A 93 32.10 -17.03 22.24
CA SER A 93 32.18 -16.83 23.69
C SER A 93 31.71 -15.42 24.06
N ALA A 94 30.43 -15.26 24.40
CA ALA A 94 29.95 -14.03 25.00
C ALA A 94 28.64 -14.23 25.76
N THR A 95 28.52 -13.50 26.88
CA THR A 95 27.33 -13.28 27.68
C THR A 95 26.25 -12.60 26.84
N ARG A 96 25.00 -13.06 26.93
CA ARG A 96 23.86 -12.47 26.22
C ARG A 96 23.66 -11.02 26.68
N VAL A 97 24.08 -10.05 25.87
CA VAL A 97 23.68 -8.64 26.04
C VAL A 97 22.45 -8.44 25.16
N ILE A 98 21.28 -8.43 25.82
CA ILE A 98 20.04 -7.97 25.21
C ILE A 98 20.04 -6.46 25.36
N ALA A 99 20.10 -5.74 24.25
CA ALA A 99 19.86 -4.31 24.31
C ALA A 99 18.46 -4.04 23.76
N ALA A 100 17.62 -3.47 24.63
CA ALA A 100 16.26 -3.05 24.30
C ALA A 100 16.31 -2.00 23.20
N SER A 101 15.44 -2.18 22.20
CA SER A 101 15.23 -1.19 21.17
C SER A 101 14.24 -0.16 21.71
N LEU A 102 14.62 1.12 21.68
CA LEU A 102 13.65 2.20 21.71
C LEU A 102 13.32 2.47 20.24
N LYS A 103 12.18 1.97 19.76
CA LYS A 103 11.61 2.47 18.51
C LYS A 103 11.35 3.96 18.73
N ALA A 104 11.74 4.79 17.76
CA ALA A 104 11.31 6.18 17.78
C ALA A 104 9.79 6.17 17.55
N ASP A 105 9.03 6.67 18.53
CA ASP A 105 7.61 6.93 18.34
C ASP A 105 7.46 8.04 17.29
N ALA A 106 7.26 7.67 16.03
CA ALA A 106 6.85 8.58 14.98
C ALA A 106 5.32 8.77 15.02
N SER A 107 4.77 9.09 16.19
CA SER A 107 3.34 9.38 16.32
C SER A 107 3.08 10.86 16.05
N PHE A 108 2.93 11.21 14.78
CA PHE A 108 2.21 12.42 14.38
C PHE A 108 0.76 12.04 14.11
N ALA A 109 -0.12 12.21 15.10
CA ALA A 109 -1.56 12.04 14.91
C ALA A 109 -2.14 13.29 14.23
N LEU A 110 -1.99 13.40 12.91
CA LEU A 110 -2.84 14.27 12.11
C LEU A 110 -4.25 13.65 12.01
N PRO A 111 -5.31 14.45 11.82
CA PRO A 111 -6.63 13.91 11.49
C PRO A 111 -6.53 13.06 10.22
N ASP A 112 -6.95 11.80 10.33
CA ASP A 112 -6.98 10.86 9.20
C ASP A 112 -8.21 11.14 8.34
N LEU A 113 -8.07 12.11 7.44
CA LEU A 113 -9.12 12.55 6.52
C LEU A 113 -9.37 11.55 5.37
N GLY A 114 -8.72 10.38 5.37
CA GLY A 114 -9.03 9.27 4.48
C GLY A 114 -9.84 8.16 5.15
N LYS A 115 -10.09 8.24 6.46
CA LYS A 115 -10.69 7.15 7.23
C LYS A 115 -12.09 6.76 6.73
N ALA A 116 -12.95 7.74 6.46
CA ALA A 116 -14.32 7.49 6.01
C ALA A 116 -14.35 6.73 4.66
N GLN A 117 -13.49 7.12 3.72
CA GLN A 117 -13.32 6.42 2.43
C GLN A 117 -12.88 4.96 2.67
N ARG A 118 -11.85 4.72 3.48
CA ARG A 118 -11.33 3.36 3.71
C ARG A 118 -12.29 2.44 4.48
N GLU A 119 -13.05 3.00 5.42
CA GLU A 119 -14.11 2.25 6.10
C GLU A 119 -15.20 1.84 5.12
N PHE A 120 -15.57 2.73 4.20
CA PHE A 120 -16.56 2.42 3.18
C PHE A 120 -16.06 1.38 2.17
N GLU A 121 -14.84 1.54 1.65
CA GLU A 121 -14.17 0.56 0.78
C GLU A 121 -14.14 -0.82 1.44
N PHE A 122 -13.81 -0.91 2.73
CA PHE A 122 -13.82 -2.17 3.46
C PHE A 122 -15.20 -2.84 3.47
N GLU A 123 -16.27 -2.07 3.64
CA GLU A 123 -17.64 -2.59 3.55
C GLU A 123 -17.97 -3.06 2.12
N LEU A 124 -17.54 -2.31 1.10
CA LEU A 124 -17.68 -2.71 -0.31
C LEU A 124 -16.97 -4.05 -0.57
N ARG A 125 -15.70 -4.20 -0.18
CA ARG A 125 -14.91 -5.45 -0.32
C ARG A 125 -15.57 -6.66 0.36
N LYS A 126 -16.24 -6.46 1.51
CA LYS A 126 -17.05 -7.52 2.13
C LYS A 126 -18.27 -7.88 1.29
N HIS A 127 -18.93 -6.90 0.68
CA HIS A 127 -20.06 -7.16 -0.20
C HIS A 127 -19.67 -7.93 -1.46
N GLU A 128 -18.49 -7.68 -2.03
CA GLU A 128 -17.99 -8.38 -3.22
C GLU A 128 -17.94 -9.89 -3.04
N GLN A 129 -17.51 -10.38 -1.87
CA GLN A 129 -17.49 -11.80 -1.56
C GLN A 129 -18.90 -12.42 -1.62
N SER A 130 -19.90 -11.68 -1.12
CA SER A 130 -21.30 -12.12 -1.17
C SER A 130 -21.87 -12.08 -2.59
N VAL A 131 -21.56 -11.05 -3.37
CA VAL A 131 -21.99 -10.88 -4.77
C VAL A 131 -21.36 -11.97 -5.63
N ALA A 132 -20.05 -12.21 -5.48
CA ALA A 132 -19.34 -13.25 -6.22
C ALA A 132 -19.90 -14.65 -5.94
N ALA A 133 -20.29 -14.94 -4.69
CA ALA A 133 -20.96 -16.20 -4.36
C ALA A 133 -22.30 -16.35 -5.08
N ARG A 134 -23.11 -15.27 -5.16
CA ARG A 134 -24.39 -15.27 -5.91
C ARG A 134 -24.19 -15.43 -7.41
N ILE A 135 -23.28 -14.66 -8.00
CA ILE A 135 -22.94 -14.76 -9.43
C ILE A 135 -22.50 -16.17 -9.80
N ARG A 136 -21.62 -16.80 -9.00
CA ARG A 136 -21.19 -18.18 -9.23
C ARG A 136 -22.33 -19.19 -9.09
N ALA A 137 -23.21 -19.01 -8.11
CA ALA A 137 -24.37 -19.87 -7.92
C ALA A 137 -25.33 -19.77 -9.13
N HIS A 138 -25.59 -18.56 -9.63
CA HIS A 138 -26.37 -18.35 -10.86
C HIS A 138 -25.69 -18.97 -12.08
N ARG A 139 -24.38 -18.80 -12.25
CA ARG A 139 -23.62 -19.40 -13.36
C ARG A 139 -23.70 -20.93 -13.36
N ALA A 140 -23.67 -21.55 -12.18
CA ALA A 140 -23.81 -23.01 -12.04
C ALA A 140 -25.21 -23.52 -12.42
N GLN A 141 -26.24 -22.68 -12.26
CA GLN A 141 -27.64 -23.03 -12.55
C GLN A 141 -28.04 -22.72 -14.01
N SER A 142 -27.52 -21.64 -14.58
CA SER A 142 -28.03 -21.06 -15.84
C SER A 142 -27.00 -21.02 -16.99
N GLY A 143 -25.76 -21.48 -16.78
CA GLY A 143 -24.66 -21.27 -17.74
C GLY A 143 -24.03 -19.88 -17.60
N PRO A 144 -23.03 -19.51 -18.44
CA PRO A 144 -22.39 -18.20 -18.39
C PRO A 144 -23.40 -17.06 -18.57
N LEU A 145 -23.37 -16.05 -17.69
CA LEU A 145 -24.24 -14.86 -17.78
C LEU A 145 -23.98 -13.99 -19.03
N ALA A 146 -22.92 -14.29 -19.78
CA ALA A 146 -22.50 -13.56 -20.97
C ALA A 146 -23.45 -13.70 -22.19
N ASP A 147 -24.49 -14.54 -22.11
CA ASP A 147 -25.44 -14.76 -23.21
C ASP A 147 -26.73 -13.91 -23.11
N GLN A 148 -26.79 -12.90 -22.23
CA GLN A 148 -27.94 -12.00 -22.17
C GLN A 148 -27.86 -10.93 -23.29
N VAL A 149 -29.00 -10.72 -23.95
CA VAL A 149 -29.22 -9.93 -25.17
C VAL A 149 -28.44 -8.61 -25.17
N ARG A 150 -27.56 -8.42 -26.18
CA ARG A 150 -26.89 -7.13 -26.42
C ARG A 150 -27.91 -5.98 -26.44
N ALA A 151 -27.79 -5.06 -25.48
CA ALA A 151 -28.49 -3.79 -25.52
C ALA A 151 -28.06 -2.95 -26.74
N ASP A 152 -28.84 -1.93 -27.04
CA ASP A 152 -28.54 -0.97 -28.11
C ASP A 152 -27.21 -0.25 -27.82
N LEU A 153 -26.22 -0.44 -28.69
CA LEU A 153 -24.92 0.25 -28.61
C LEU A 153 -25.04 1.77 -28.86
N THR A 154 -26.20 2.22 -29.35
CA THR A 154 -26.51 3.63 -29.55
C THR A 154 -26.70 4.29 -28.18
N PRO A 155 -25.81 5.21 -27.77
CA PRO A 155 -25.97 5.87 -26.49
C PRO A 155 -27.22 6.76 -26.48
N PRO A 156 -27.88 6.94 -25.31
CA PRO A 156 -28.97 7.90 -25.19
C PRO A 156 -28.53 9.31 -25.62
N ALA A 157 -29.46 10.14 -26.09
CA ALA A 157 -29.16 11.52 -26.43
C ALA A 157 -28.72 12.32 -25.19
N ILE A 158 -27.72 13.20 -25.35
CA ILE A 158 -27.35 14.18 -24.31
C ILE A 158 -28.61 14.94 -23.86
N GLY A 159 -28.76 15.13 -22.55
CA GLY A 159 -29.96 15.71 -21.94
C GLY A 159 -31.04 14.70 -21.54
N SER A 160 -30.94 13.45 -21.98
CA SER A 160 -31.80 12.37 -21.49
C SER A 160 -31.61 12.12 -19.99
N THR A 161 -32.61 11.54 -19.34
CA THR A 161 -32.59 11.27 -17.90
C THR A 161 -32.66 9.79 -17.60
N ARG A 162 -31.92 9.34 -16.57
CA ARG A 162 -31.96 7.98 -16.03
C ARG A 162 -32.15 8.04 -14.52
N LEU A 163 -32.88 7.05 -13.98
CA LEU A 163 -32.97 6.81 -12.54
C LEU A 163 -31.85 5.85 -12.14
N PHE A 164 -31.17 6.16 -11.04
CA PHE A 164 -30.12 5.35 -10.46
C PHE A 164 -30.45 4.99 -9.01
N GLN A 165 -30.15 3.77 -8.59
CA GLN A 165 -30.04 3.40 -7.19
C GLN A 165 -28.61 3.72 -6.73
N VAL A 166 -28.46 4.55 -5.69
CA VAL A 166 -27.14 4.99 -5.21
C VAL A 166 -27.01 4.59 -3.75
N LEU A 167 -25.91 3.94 -3.38
CA LEU A 167 -25.59 3.66 -1.98
C LEU A 167 -25.59 4.96 -1.16
N ALA A 168 -26.25 4.91 0.00
CA ALA A 168 -26.57 6.08 0.80
C ALA A 168 -26.12 5.98 2.27
N ASP A 169 -25.36 4.94 2.62
CA ASP A 169 -24.66 4.84 3.90
C ASP A 169 -23.32 4.12 3.78
N LEU A 170 -22.45 4.34 4.78
CA LEU A 170 -21.10 3.77 4.84
C LEU A 170 -21.08 2.26 5.13
N ASN A 171 -22.19 1.65 5.55
CA ASN A 171 -22.29 0.21 5.77
C ASN A 171 -22.74 -0.53 4.50
N GLY A 172 -23.00 0.19 3.40
CA GLY A 172 -23.46 -0.35 2.13
C GLY A 172 -24.86 -0.98 2.15
N ASN A 173 -25.74 -0.60 3.09
CA ASN A 173 -27.02 -1.28 3.30
C ASN A 173 -28.26 -0.48 2.89
N SER A 174 -28.14 0.82 2.65
CA SER A 174 -29.23 1.68 2.21
C SER A 174 -28.95 2.33 0.87
N PHE A 175 -30.04 2.57 0.14
CA PHE A 175 -30.01 3.13 -1.20
C PHE A 175 -30.96 4.32 -1.30
N LYS A 176 -30.59 5.30 -2.12
CA LYS A 176 -31.48 6.37 -2.57
C LYS A 176 -31.63 6.29 -4.08
N THR A 177 -32.86 6.51 -4.54
CA THR A 177 -33.11 6.74 -5.95
C THR A 177 -32.72 8.17 -6.31
N ASP A 178 -31.81 8.33 -7.27
CA ASP A 178 -31.38 9.62 -7.79
C ASP A 178 -31.70 9.74 -9.29
N THR A 179 -32.23 10.89 -9.71
CA THR A 179 -32.50 11.15 -11.13
C THR A 179 -31.37 11.99 -11.69
N ALA A 180 -30.68 11.49 -12.70
CA ALA A 180 -29.55 12.18 -13.32
C ALA A 180 -29.78 12.43 -14.82
N ILE A 181 -29.14 13.47 -15.34
CA ILE A 181 -29.16 13.90 -16.74
C ILE A 181 -27.86 13.47 -17.39
N LEU A 182 -27.90 12.90 -18.60
CA LEU A 182 -26.73 12.60 -19.41
C LEU A 182 -26.08 13.90 -19.91
N LYS A 183 -24.84 14.16 -19.53
CA LYS A 183 -24.10 15.40 -19.82
C LYS A 183 -22.94 15.18 -20.80
N TYR A 184 -22.41 13.97 -20.90
CA TYR A 184 -21.32 13.62 -21.80
C TYR A 184 -21.50 12.21 -22.39
N VAL A 185 -21.17 12.06 -23.67
CA VAL A 185 -21.14 10.78 -24.38
C VAL A 185 -19.78 10.65 -25.04
N GLY A 186 -18.97 9.71 -24.56
CA GLY A 186 -17.67 9.35 -25.10
C GLY A 186 -17.70 8.04 -25.90
N MET A 187 -16.51 7.60 -26.29
CA MET A 187 -16.32 6.32 -26.96
C MET A 187 -16.47 5.15 -25.99
N HIS A 188 -16.00 5.32 -24.76
CA HIS A 188 -15.93 4.32 -23.69
C HIS A 188 -16.77 4.68 -22.47
N LEU A 189 -17.22 5.93 -22.34
CA LEU A 189 -17.89 6.42 -21.14
C LEU A 189 -19.16 7.22 -21.39
N LEU A 190 -20.07 7.19 -20.41
CA LEU A 190 -21.20 8.10 -20.27
C LEU A 190 -21.09 8.86 -18.95
N ILE A 191 -21.26 10.18 -18.93
CA ILE A 191 -21.33 10.93 -17.66
C ILE A 191 -22.74 11.42 -17.42
N TYR A 192 -23.35 10.95 -16.33
CA TYR A 192 -24.60 11.44 -15.79
C TYR A 192 -24.34 12.36 -14.60
N GLN A 193 -25.01 13.50 -14.56
CA GLN A 193 -25.01 14.40 -13.42
C GLN A 193 -26.39 14.43 -12.77
N SER A 194 -26.44 14.22 -11.46
CA SER A 194 -27.68 14.32 -10.67
C SER A 194 -28.38 15.64 -10.91
N LYS A 195 -29.72 15.60 -11.04
CA LYS A 195 -30.56 16.82 -11.06
C LYS A 195 -30.49 17.62 -9.76
N ASN A 196 -30.02 16.99 -8.68
CA ASN A 196 -29.85 17.62 -7.38
C ASN A 196 -28.45 18.23 -7.19
N ALA A 197 -27.54 18.09 -8.16
CA ALA A 197 -26.25 18.77 -8.11
C ALA A 197 -26.42 20.29 -8.25
N ALA A 198 -25.53 21.05 -7.60
CA ALA A 198 -25.54 22.50 -7.73
C ALA A 198 -25.27 22.93 -9.18
N ASN A 199 -25.94 24.01 -9.62
CA ASN A 199 -25.64 24.65 -10.91
C ASN A 199 -24.45 25.60 -10.77
N PRO A 200 -23.76 25.95 -11.88
CA PRO A 200 -22.76 27.01 -11.89
C PRO A 200 -23.26 28.32 -11.26
N PRO A 201 -22.42 29.07 -10.52
CA PRO A 201 -20.99 28.84 -10.34
C PRO A 201 -20.64 27.84 -9.22
N ASN A 202 -21.63 27.30 -8.51
CA ASN A 202 -21.41 26.44 -7.34
C ASN A 202 -21.30 24.94 -7.70
N GLY A 203 -21.55 24.57 -8.96
CA GLY A 203 -21.28 23.25 -9.50
C GLY A 203 -20.66 23.32 -10.90
N PHE A 204 -20.47 22.17 -11.53
CA PHE A 204 -19.78 22.08 -12.82
C PHE A 204 -20.54 22.76 -13.96
N THR A 205 -19.80 23.44 -14.83
CA THR A 205 -20.29 23.81 -16.16
C THR A 205 -20.25 22.61 -17.10
N ASP A 206 -20.99 22.69 -18.21
CA ASP A 206 -20.96 21.65 -19.25
C ASP A 206 -19.55 21.47 -19.85
N SER A 207 -18.77 22.55 -19.95
CA SER A 207 -17.38 22.47 -20.42
C SER A 207 -16.46 21.74 -19.44
N GLN A 208 -16.67 21.91 -18.13
CA GLN A 208 -15.93 21.16 -17.11
C GLN A 208 -16.27 19.68 -17.17
N ILE A 209 -17.56 19.33 -17.29
CA ILE A 209 -18.00 17.94 -17.48
C ILE A 209 -17.41 17.35 -18.77
N ALA A 210 -17.40 18.10 -19.87
CA ALA A 210 -16.76 17.64 -21.10
C ALA A 210 -15.24 17.42 -20.94
N SER A 211 -14.57 18.25 -20.15
CA SER A 211 -13.14 18.07 -19.83
C SER A 211 -12.90 16.80 -19.01
N PHE A 212 -13.71 16.54 -17.97
CA PHE A 212 -13.67 15.27 -17.24
C PHE A 212 -13.89 14.09 -18.17
N GLY A 213 -14.95 14.17 -18.98
CA GLY A 213 -15.30 13.15 -19.96
C GLY A 213 -14.12 12.82 -20.85
N ASN A 214 -13.46 13.82 -21.43
CA ASN A 214 -12.28 13.59 -22.26
C ASN A 214 -11.12 12.95 -21.49
N THR A 215 -10.81 13.42 -20.27
CA THR A 215 -9.75 12.82 -19.45
C THR A 215 -10.04 11.35 -19.14
N PHE A 216 -11.26 11.03 -18.72
CA PHE A 216 -11.61 9.67 -18.34
C PHE A 216 -11.69 8.76 -19.57
N ASP A 217 -12.31 9.23 -20.64
CA ASP A 217 -12.61 8.44 -21.85
C ASP A 217 -11.35 8.18 -22.69
N VAL A 218 -10.45 9.16 -22.79
CA VAL A 218 -9.28 9.09 -23.68
C VAL A 218 -8.03 8.65 -22.94
N ASP A 219 -7.74 9.22 -21.78
CA ASP A 219 -6.49 8.94 -21.06
C ASP A 219 -6.70 7.77 -20.10
N LEU A 220 -7.54 7.94 -19.08
CA LEU A 220 -7.57 7.02 -17.92
C LEU A 220 -8.17 5.65 -18.25
N TYR A 221 -9.28 5.60 -19.01
CA TYR A 221 -9.87 4.33 -19.44
C TYR A 221 -8.86 3.46 -20.21
N ASN A 222 -8.09 4.09 -21.11
CA ASN A 222 -7.11 3.38 -21.92
C ASN A 222 -5.91 2.89 -21.10
N ILE A 223 -5.47 3.65 -20.09
CA ILE A 223 -4.40 3.22 -19.18
C ILE A 223 -4.77 1.91 -18.49
N ASP A 224 -5.98 1.86 -17.90
CA ASP A 224 -6.41 0.68 -17.15
C ASP A 224 -6.73 -0.49 -18.06
N VAL A 225 -7.46 -0.27 -19.15
CA VAL A 225 -7.84 -1.38 -20.04
C VAL A 225 -6.63 -2.04 -20.70
N GLN A 226 -5.59 -1.26 -21.04
CA GLN A 226 -4.35 -1.81 -21.59
C GLN A 226 -3.51 -2.55 -20.54
N THR A 227 -3.63 -2.18 -19.27
CA THR A 227 -2.82 -2.74 -18.18
C THR A 227 -3.49 -3.96 -17.55
N PHE A 228 -4.73 -3.81 -17.11
CA PHE A 228 -5.45 -4.76 -16.26
C PHE A 228 -6.41 -5.65 -17.06
N GLY A 229 -7.01 -5.11 -18.13
CA GLY A 229 -7.96 -5.80 -19.00
C GLY A 229 -9.28 -5.04 -19.15
N SER A 230 -10.23 -5.59 -19.90
CA SER A 230 -11.49 -4.89 -20.17
C SER A 230 -12.49 -4.99 -19.00
N PRO A 231 -13.41 -4.03 -18.83
CA PRO A 231 -14.58 -4.23 -17.98
C PRO A 231 -15.49 -5.38 -18.50
N SER A 232 -16.41 -5.85 -17.68
CA SER A 232 -17.32 -6.97 -18.02
C SER A 232 -18.39 -6.64 -19.06
N ASP A 233 -18.81 -5.38 -19.13
CA ASP A 233 -19.92 -4.89 -19.97
C ASP A 233 -21.23 -5.69 -19.73
N VAL A 234 -21.64 -5.82 -18.47
CA VAL A 234 -22.80 -6.67 -18.07
C VAL A 234 -24.11 -6.22 -18.70
N ASP A 235 -24.24 -4.94 -19.04
CA ASP A 235 -25.43 -4.35 -19.63
C ASP A 235 -25.36 -4.25 -21.16
N GLY A 236 -24.22 -4.63 -21.74
CA GLY A 236 -23.97 -4.69 -23.17
C GLY A 236 -24.04 -3.35 -23.90
N ASN A 237 -23.91 -2.23 -23.17
CA ASN A 237 -23.98 -0.89 -23.76
C ASN A 237 -22.61 -0.44 -24.36
N GLY A 238 -21.53 -1.18 -24.05
CA GLY A 238 -20.17 -0.95 -24.52
C GLY A 238 -19.44 0.19 -23.82
N ARG A 239 -19.96 0.72 -22.71
CA ARG A 239 -19.46 1.90 -21.98
C ARG A 239 -19.62 1.76 -20.48
N VAL A 240 -18.67 2.34 -19.75
CA VAL A 240 -18.77 2.53 -18.30
C VAL A 240 -19.50 3.83 -18.01
N ILE A 241 -20.33 3.84 -16.97
CA ILE A 241 -21.10 5.01 -16.55
C ILE A 241 -20.37 5.70 -15.41
N VAL A 242 -20.31 7.03 -15.48
CA VAL A 242 -19.91 7.89 -14.36
C VAL A 242 -21.14 8.63 -13.86
N LEU A 243 -21.48 8.45 -12.59
CA LEU A 243 -22.57 9.17 -11.92
C LEU A 243 -22.02 10.17 -10.92
N LEU A 244 -22.18 11.46 -11.23
CA LEU A 244 -21.88 12.56 -10.31
C LEU A 244 -23.13 12.87 -9.47
N SER A 245 -23.11 12.54 -8.17
CA SER A 245 -24.30 12.65 -7.31
C SER A 245 -24.01 13.22 -5.91
N PRO A 246 -24.85 14.15 -5.41
CA PRO A 246 -24.77 14.60 -4.01
C PRO A 246 -25.14 13.53 -2.99
N VAL A 247 -25.68 12.38 -3.42
CA VAL A 247 -25.85 11.23 -2.51
C VAL A 247 -24.48 10.76 -2.00
N VAL A 248 -23.43 10.83 -2.83
CA VAL A 248 -22.06 10.49 -2.44
C VAL A 248 -21.52 11.48 -1.40
N ASN A 249 -21.74 12.79 -1.60
CA ASN A 249 -21.38 13.81 -0.60
C ASN A 249 -22.00 13.51 0.78
N HIS A 250 -23.22 12.97 0.79
CA HIS A 250 -23.98 12.67 2.01
C HIS A 250 -23.54 11.40 2.75
N LEU A 251 -22.63 10.59 2.18
CA LEU A 251 -22.13 9.38 2.85
C LEU A 251 -21.41 9.70 4.15
N ALA A 252 -20.71 10.84 4.21
CA ALA A 252 -20.11 11.35 5.43
C ALA A 252 -20.93 12.52 5.98
N THR A 253 -21.23 12.53 7.28
CA THR A 253 -21.83 13.71 7.92
C THR A 253 -20.85 14.89 7.93
N ALA A 254 -21.34 16.12 8.06
CA ALA A 254 -20.45 17.29 8.18
C ALA A 254 -19.52 17.24 9.42
N ALA A 255 -19.90 16.48 10.45
CA ALA A 255 -19.04 16.23 11.62
C ALA A 255 -17.93 15.23 11.29
N ASP A 256 -18.29 14.11 10.67
CA ASP A 256 -17.34 13.07 10.26
C ASP A 256 -16.38 13.60 9.20
N CYS A 257 -16.85 14.36 8.21
CA CYS A 257 -15.96 14.92 7.19
C CYS A 257 -14.81 15.74 7.79
N ARG A 258 -15.08 16.54 8.83
CA ARG A 258 -14.04 17.37 9.46
C ARG A 258 -13.03 16.58 10.31
N THR A 259 -13.33 15.34 10.65
CA THR A 259 -12.54 14.56 11.61
C THR A 259 -12.00 13.24 11.05
N GLN A 260 -12.68 12.68 10.05
CA GLN A 260 -12.47 11.36 9.46
C GLN A 260 -12.48 11.39 7.93
N GLY A 261 -12.84 12.53 7.32
CA GLY A 261 -12.92 12.68 5.88
C GLY A 261 -14.24 12.23 5.26
N TYR A 262 -14.22 12.10 3.94
CA TYR A 262 -15.40 11.89 3.10
C TYR A 262 -15.14 10.78 2.09
N VAL A 263 -16.22 10.28 1.48
CA VAL A 263 -16.13 9.37 0.33
C VAL A 263 -16.02 10.21 -0.95
N ALA A 264 -14.92 10.08 -1.68
CA ALA A 264 -14.71 10.81 -2.94
C ALA A 264 -15.44 10.13 -4.10
N GLY A 265 -15.40 8.81 -4.12
CA GLY A 265 -16.08 8.00 -5.12
C GLY A 265 -15.95 6.52 -4.78
N PHE A 266 -16.66 5.70 -5.54
CA PHE A 266 -16.65 4.25 -5.36
C PHE A 266 -17.16 3.53 -6.60
N PHE A 267 -16.74 2.28 -6.75
CA PHE A 267 -17.41 1.26 -7.54
C PHE A 267 -18.22 0.32 -6.64
N TYR A 268 -19.46 -0.01 -7.02
CA TYR A 268 -20.31 -0.95 -6.28
C TYR A 268 -20.59 -2.23 -7.10
N THR A 269 -20.05 -3.35 -6.64
CA THR A 269 -20.20 -4.65 -7.33
C THR A 269 -21.64 -5.15 -7.44
N GLY A 270 -22.54 -4.68 -6.58
CA GLY A 270 -23.96 -5.07 -6.65
C GLY A 270 -24.67 -4.57 -7.92
N ASP A 271 -24.10 -3.60 -8.64
CA ASP A 271 -24.59 -3.17 -9.96
C ASP A 271 -24.24 -4.17 -11.09
N LEU A 272 -23.35 -5.14 -10.83
CA LEU A 272 -22.96 -6.16 -11.79
C LEU A 272 -23.77 -7.46 -11.69
N GLU A 273 -24.81 -7.49 -10.84
CA GLU A 273 -25.75 -8.59 -10.73
C GLU A 273 -27.20 -8.11 -10.83
N ALA A 274 -28.09 -8.97 -11.32
CA ALA A 274 -29.52 -8.66 -11.38
C ALA A 274 -30.13 -8.69 -9.97
N SER A 275 -30.28 -7.51 -9.35
CA SER A 275 -30.86 -7.35 -8.00
C SER A 275 -31.75 -6.11 -7.90
N ALA A 276 -32.61 -6.03 -6.88
CA ALA A 276 -33.54 -4.91 -6.70
C ALA A 276 -32.87 -3.55 -6.44
N HIS A 277 -31.59 -3.55 -6.07
CA HIS A 277 -30.80 -2.35 -5.79
C HIS A 277 -29.64 -2.17 -6.79
N SER A 278 -29.64 -2.97 -7.86
CA SER A 278 -28.70 -2.88 -8.97
C SER A 278 -29.16 -1.84 -9.99
N ASN A 279 -28.20 -1.22 -10.65
CA ASN A 279 -28.40 -0.42 -11.86
C ASN A 279 -28.11 -1.20 -13.14
N ASP A 280 -27.75 -2.48 -13.03
CA ASP A 280 -27.37 -3.38 -14.11
C ASP A 280 -26.35 -2.70 -15.02
N GLY A 281 -25.11 -2.49 -14.54
CA GLY A 281 -24.05 -1.87 -15.33
C GLY A 281 -22.79 -1.51 -14.55
N GLU A 282 -21.71 -1.28 -15.28
CA GLU A 282 -20.45 -0.76 -14.78
C GLU A 282 -20.56 0.72 -14.43
N ILE A 283 -20.64 1.05 -13.14
CA ILE A 283 -20.82 2.43 -12.68
C ILE A 283 -19.73 2.86 -11.69
N PHE A 284 -19.09 3.99 -11.98
CA PHE A 284 -18.31 4.77 -11.03
C PHE A 284 -19.17 5.90 -10.46
N TYR A 285 -19.32 5.93 -9.14
CA TYR A 285 -20.03 6.97 -8.42
C TYR A 285 -19.04 7.98 -7.87
N ALA A 286 -19.31 9.28 -8.02
CA ALA A 286 -18.46 10.32 -7.44
C ALA A 286 -19.27 11.46 -6.85
N LEU A 287 -18.64 12.13 -5.88
CA LEU A 287 -19.15 13.36 -5.29
C LEU A 287 -19.30 14.49 -6.32
N VAL A 288 -20.13 15.47 -5.99
CA VAL A 288 -20.28 16.72 -6.74
C VAL A 288 -19.71 17.91 -5.96
N PRO A 289 -19.39 19.04 -6.62
CA PRO A 289 -19.05 20.26 -5.91
C PRO A 289 -20.20 20.69 -4.99
N ASP A 290 -19.82 21.08 -3.78
CA ASP A 290 -20.72 21.59 -2.74
C ASP A 290 -19.98 22.67 -1.93
N PRO A 291 -19.66 23.83 -2.55
CA PRO A 291 -18.87 24.86 -1.88
C PRO A 291 -19.61 25.53 -0.71
N SER A 292 -20.94 25.37 -0.65
CA SER A 292 -21.79 25.89 0.42
C SER A 292 -22.01 24.88 1.55
N ALA A 293 -21.42 23.67 1.47
CA ALA A 293 -21.54 22.62 2.48
C ALA A 293 -23.01 22.27 2.80
N VAL A 294 -23.84 22.14 1.77
CA VAL A 294 -25.27 21.80 1.89
C VAL A 294 -25.44 20.35 2.33
N TYR A 295 -24.58 19.46 1.84
CA TYR A 295 -24.72 18.00 1.99
C TYR A 295 -23.78 17.43 3.06
N SER A 296 -22.56 17.96 3.15
CA SER A 296 -21.55 17.56 4.14
C SER A 296 -20.61 18.73 4.47
N CYS A 297 -19.29 18.54 4.38
CA CYS A 297 -18.30 19.60 4.37
C CYS A 297 -18.19 20.26 2.97
N ALA A 298 -17.54 21.43 2.93
CA ALA A 298 -17.43 22.17 1.68
C ALA A 298 -16.43 21.52 0.71
N HIS A 299 -16.87 21.31 -0.54
CA HIS A 299 -16.02 20.89 -1.65
C HIS A 299 -16.11 21.92 -2.77
N SER A 300 -15.01 22.59 -3.08
CA SER A 300 -14.97 23.54 -4.19
C SER A 300 -14.98 22.79 -5.53
N VAL A 301 -15.41 23.47 -6.60
CA VAL A 301 -15.37 22.93 -7.96
C VAL A 301 -13.95 22.46 -8.32
N ALA A 302 -12.93 23.29 -8.04
CA ALA A 302 -11.53 22.97 -8.30
C ALA A 302 -11.01 21.79 -7.46
N ASN A 303 -11.50 21.62 -6.22
CA ASN A 303 -11.14 20.47 -5.41
C ASN A 303 -11.68 19.17 -6.02
N VAL A 304 -12.95 19.14 -6.43
CA VAL A 304 -13.55 17.96 -7.07
C VAL A 304 -12.88 17.68 -8.43
N GLU A 305 -12.53 18.70 -9.21
CA GLU A 305 -11.71 18.55 -10.44
C GLU A 305 -10.37 17.89 -10.21
N ASN A 306 -9.71 18.19 -9.09
CA ASN A 306 -8.38 17.66 -8.81
C ASN A 306 -8.40 16.21 -8.30
N ILE A 307 -9.39 15.82 -7.49
CA ILE A 307 -9.41 14.51 -6.83
C ILE A 307 -10.07 13.41 -7.66
N THR A 308 -11.10 13.75 -8.42
CA THR A 308 -11.93 12.75 -9.12
C THR A 308 -11.15 11.91 -10.14
N PRO A 309 -10.17 12.46 -10.92
CA PRO A 309 -9.41 11.65 -11.87
C PRO A 309 -8.64 10.49 -11.23
N ALA A 310 -7.94 10.73 -10.11
CA ALA A 310 -7.24 9.66 -9.39
C ALA A 310 -8.21 8.66 -8.76
N THR A 311 -9.34 9.15 -8.24
CA THR A 311 -10.40 8.26 -7.71
C THR A 311 -11.01 7.39 -8.82
N PHE A 312 -11.21 7.94 -10.02
CA PHE A 312 -11.78 7.20 -11.15
C PHE A 312 -10.88 6.03 -11.56
N ILE A 313 -9.58 6.27 -11.77
CA ILE A 313 -8.67 5.20 -12.22
C ILE A 313 -8.48 4.12 -11.12
N HIS A 314 -8.52 4.53 -9.85
CA HIS A 314 -8.53 3.61 -8.71
C HIS A 314 -9.76 2.68 -8.72
N GLU A 315 -10.96 3.25 -8.77
CA GLU A 315 -12.21 2.49 -8.74
C GLU A 315 -12.45 1.71 -10.03
N PHE A 316 -11.94 2.19 -11.16
CA PHE A 316 -12.02 1.48 -12.43
C PHE A 316 -11.12 0.23 -12.43
N GLN A 317 -9.97 0.27 -11.77
CA GLN A 317 -9.17 -0.94 -11.54
C GLN A 317 -9.97 -1.99 -10.74
N HIS A 318 -10.63 -1.62 -9.64
CA HIS A 318 -11.48 -2.55 -8.88
C HIS A 318 -12.59 -3.17 -9.75
N MET A 319 -13.23 -2.36 -10.58
CA MET A 319 -14.26 -2.80 -11.52
C MET A 319 -13.72 -3.81 -12.53
N ILE A 320 -12.54 -3.55 -13.11
CA ILE A 320 -11.86 -4.48 -14.02
C ILE A 320 -11.45 -5.76 -13.29
N SER A 321 -10.84 -5.66 -12.11
CA SER A 321 -10.42 -6.80 -11.27
C SER A 321 -11.61 -7.72 -11.00
N PHE A 322 -12.71 -7.18 -10.47
CA PHE A 322 -13.91 -7.99 -10.19
C PHE A 322 -14.49 -8.60 -11.47
N GLY A 323 -14.62 -7.82 -12.55
CA GLY A 323 -15.15 -8.28 -13.84
C GLY A 323 -14.31 -9.42 -14.44
N GLN A 324 -13.00 -9.26 -14.53
CA GLN A 324 -12.08 -10.24 -15.10
C GLN A 324 -12.02 -11.53 -14.28
N ARG A 325 -12.04 -11.42 -12.95
CA ARG A 325 -11.87 -12.56 -12.03
C ARG A 325 -13.17 -13.32 -11.82
N VAL A 326 -14.24 -12.62 -11.46
CA VAL A 326 -15.51 -13.25 -11.05
C VAL A 326 -16.41 -13.49 -12.24
N ILE A 327 -16.68 -12.47 -13.05
CA ILE A 327 -17.68 -12.55 -14.12
C ILE A 327 -17.13 -13.35 -15.31
N VAL A 328 -16.00 -12.93 -15.85
CA VAL A 328 -15.38 -13.58 -17.03
C VAL A 328 -14.87 -14.98 -16.65
N ARG A 329 -14.06 -15.09 -15.59
CA ARG A 329 -13.34 -16.35 -15.27
C ARG A 329 -13.98 -17.23 -14.20
N GLY A 330 -14.99 -16.75 -13.49
CA GLY A 330 -15.70 -17.57 -12.48
C GLY A 330 -14.89 -17.87 -11.22
N GLY A 331 -13.85 -17.07 -10.94
CA GLY A 331 -13.01 -17.17 -9.76
C GLY A 331 -13.58 -16.47 -8.52
N GLN A 332 -12.68 -16.16 -7.59
CA GLN A 332 -12.96 -15.32 -6.42
C GLN A 332 -12.56 -13.86 -6.70
N PRO A 333 -13.17 -12.88 -6.00
CA PRO A 333 -12.59 -11.55 -5.88
C PRO A 333 -11.13 -11.65 -5.40
N GLN A 334 -10.32 -10.66 -5.75
CA GLN A 334 -8.93 -10.64 -5.30
C GLN A 334 -8.85 -10.48 -3.77
N GLU A 335 -7.75 -10.94 -3.17
CA GLU A 335 -7.44 -10.60 -1.79
C GLU A 335 -7.23 -9.10 -1.63
N LYS A 336 -7.78 -8.52 -0.57
CA LYS A 336 -7.85 -7.07 -0.35
C LYS A 336 -6.50 -6.36 -0.54
N TRP A 337 -5.41 -6.88 0.02
CA TRP A 337 -4.11 -6.23 -0.07
C TRP A 337 -3.63 -6.09 -1.52
N LEU A 338 -3.89 -7.11 -2.34
CA LEU A 338 -3.47 -7.16 -3.74
C LEU A 338 -4.42 -6.35 -4.62
N ASP A 339 -5.72 -6.39 -4.35
CA ASP A 339 -6.73 -5.60 -5.05
C ASP A 339 -6.47 -4.10 -4.86
N GLU A 340 -6.36 -3.64 -3.62
CA GLU A 340 -6.08 -2.24 -3.29
C GLU A 340 -4.67 -1.81 -3.76
N GLY A 341 -3.69 -2.70 -3.66
CA GLY A 341 -2.35 -2.45 -4.18
C GLY A 341 -2.34 -2.23 -5.69
N LEU A 342 -3.14 -2.99 -6.46
CA LEU A 342 -3.26 -2.81 -7.91
C LEU A 342 -4.00 -1.51 -8.26
N SER A 343 -4.99 -1.09 -7.49
CA SER A 343 -5.62 0.24 -7.64
C SER A 343 -4.62 1.38 -7.40
N HIS A 344 -3.73 1.27 -6.43
CA HIS A 344 -2.63 2.22 -6.25
C HIS A 344 -1.62 2.18 -7.43
N ILE A 345 -1.39 1.02 -8.05
CA ILE A 345 -0.62 0.96 -9.30
C ILE A 345 -1.36 1.69 -10.43
N ALA A 346 -2.69 1.60 -10.51
CA ALA A 346 -3.49 2.33 -11.50
C ALA A 346 -3.30 3.85 -11.36
N GLU A 347 -3.35 4.36 -10.12
CA GLU A 347 -3.02 5.77 -9.82
C GLU A 347 -1.61 6.12 -10.29
N GLU A 348 -0.60 5.33 -9.94
CA GLU A 348 0.78 5.56 -10.39
C GLU A 348 0.88 5.60 -11.93
N LEU A 349 0.18 4.73 -12.65
CA LEU A 349 0.21 4.72 -14.11
C LEU A 349 -0.40 6.00 -14.69
N GLY A 350 -1.49 6.50 -14.10
CA GLY A 350 -2.03 7.84 -14.37
C GLY A 350 -1.00 8.94 -14.16
N SER A 351 -0.28 8.90 -13.04
CA SER A 351 0.81 9.84 -12.75
C SER A 351 1.90 9.80 -13.81
N ARG A 352 2.42 8.61 -14.14
CA ARG A 352 3.50 8.41 -15.11
C ARG A 352 3.12 8.86 -16.52
N PHE A 353 1.85 8.66 -16.91
CA PHE A 353 1.33 9.15 -18.17
C PHE A 353 1.47 10.68 -18.28
N TYR A 354 1.05 11.41 -17.24
CA TYR A 354 1.16 12.87 -17.21
C TYR A 354 2.59 13.37 -17.03
N GLU A 355 3.45 12.67 -16.28
CA GLU A 355 4.88 12.95 -16.21
C GLU A 355 5.54 12.86 -17.60
N HIS A 356 5.20 11.84 -18.39
CA HIS A 356 5.71 11.67 -19.74
C HIS A 356 5.19 12.75 -20.70
N ARG A 357 3.90 13.11 -20.56
CA ARG A 357 3.26 14.15 -21.38
C ARG A 357 3.83 15.55 -21.08
N TYR A 358 4.21 15.79 -19.82
CA TYR A 358 4.70 17.09 -19.35
C TYR A 358 6.03 16.95 -18.59
N PRO A 359 7.12 16.63 -19.29
CA PRO A 359 8.44 16.50 -18.68
C PRO A 359 8.89 17.83 -18.08
N ALA A 360 9.72 17.78 -17.04
CA ALA A 360 10.22 18.99 -16.39
C ALA A 360 10.90 19.95 -17.39
N PRO A 361 10.64 21.26 -17.31
CA PRO A 361 9.89 21.97 -16.26
C PRO A 361 8.39 22.23 -16.58
N LEU A 362 7.81 21.58 -17.59
CA LEU A 362 6.46 21.91 -18.08
C LEU A 362 5.35 21.64 -17.04
N GLN A 363 4.27 22.43 -17.10
CA GLN A 363 3.06 22.28 -16.27
C GLN A 363 3.34 22.11 -14.76
N ARG A 364 4.13 23.00 -14.19
CA ARG A 364 4.38 23.06 -12.76
C ARG A 364 4.05 24.46 -12.28
N THR A 365 3.11 24.58 -11.35
CA THR A 365 2.77 25.84 -10.70
C THR A 365 3.95 26.37 -9.88
N PHE A 366 4.76 25.48 -9.30
CA PHE A 366 5.93 25.82 -8.51
C PHE A 366 7.19 25.12 -9.04
N SER A 367 8.31 25.85 -9.06
CA SER A 367 9.59 25.36 -9.60
C SER A 367 10.20 24.18 -8.82
N TYR A 368 9.77 23.96 -7.57
CA TYR A 368 10.26 22.87 -6.72
C TYR A 368 9.48 21.55 -6.90
N GLN A 369 8.36 21.57 -7.65
CA GLN A 369 7.57 20.36 -7.86
C GLN A 369 8.33 19.34 -8.69
N GLN A 370 8.42 18.12 -8.16
CA GLN A 370 9.01 16.98 -8.87
C GLN A 370 8.09 16.53 -10.04
N PHE A 371 6.78 16.62 -9.84
CA PHE A 371 5.74 16.17 -10.77
C PHE A 371 4.97 17.36 -11.37
N PRO A 372 4.46 17.25 -12.62
CA PRO A 372 3.56 18.26 -13.16
C PRO A 372 2.24 18.31 -12.37
N ASP A 373 1.52 19.43 -12.45
CA ASP A 373 0.29 19.67 -11.69
C ASP A 373 -0.75 18.58 -11.91
N SER A 374 -0.86 18.06 -13.14
CA SER A 374 -1.77 16.99 -13.53
C SER A 374 -1.40 15.59 -13.03
N SER A 375 -0.19 15.39 -12.49
CA SER A 375 0.28 14.10 -11.96
C SER A 375 0.19 14.04 -10.43
N GLN A 376 0.24 15.18 -9.74
CA GLN A 376 0.30 15.22 -8.27
C GLN A 376 -0.87 14.53 -7.58
N GLY A 377 -2.09 14.69 -8.11
CA GLY A 377 -3.30 14.06 -7.56
C GLY A 377 -3.26 12.53 -7.56
N PHE A 378 -2.42 11.94 -8.42
CA PHE A 378 -2.29 10.48 -8.60
C PHE A 378 -1.12 9.86 -7.83
N ILE A 379 -0.17 10.63 -7.29
CA ILE A 379 1.08 10.04 -6.75
C ILE A 379 1.47 10.52 -5.37
N ASN A 380 0.96 11.69 -4.94
CA ASN A 380 1.35 12.24 -3.64
C ASN A 380 0.84 11.36 -2.48
N GLY A 381 -0.35 10.76 -2.62
CA GLY A 381 -0.90 9.82 -1.63
C GLY A 381 -0.04 8.58 -1.47
N ASP A 382 0.30 7.94 -2.58
CA ASP A 382 1.19 6.76 -2.61
C ASP A 382 2.54 7.06 -1.96
N LEU A 383 3.18 8.17 -2.36
CA LEU A 383 4.48 8.58 -1.81
C LEU A 383 4.43 8.88 -0.31
N TYR A 384 3.34 9.47 0.16
CA TYR A 384 3.14 9.71 1.59
C TYR A 384 2.99 8.39 2.35
N ASN A 385 2.08 7.52 1.90
CA ASN A 385 1.82 6.23 2.52
C ASN A 385 3.06 5.33 2.55
N SER A 386 3.78 5.26 1.43
CA SER A 386 5.01 4.47 1.31
C SER A 386 6.16 5.04 2.13
N TYR A 387 6.25 6.36 2.27
CA TYR A 387 7.21 7.00 3.16
C TYR A 387 6.94 6.62 4.62
N HIS A 388 5.68 6.65 5.05
CA HIS A 388 5.27 6.24 6.39
C HIS A 388 5.49 4.75 6.64
N PHE A 389 5.26 3.88 5.65
CA PHE A 389 5.62 2.47 5.74
C PHE A 389 7.11 2.25 5.99
N LEU A 390 7.98 3.02 5.32
CA LEU A 390 9.41 2.89 5.49
C LEU A 390 9.93 3.46 6.82
N LEU A 391 9.18 4.34 7.50
CA LEU A 391 9.54 4.84 8.84
C LEU A 391 9.44 3.74 9.91
N ASP A 392 8.41 2.88 9.85
CA ASP A 392 8.30 1.68 10.69
C ASP A 392 7.74 0.48 9.90
N PRO A 393 8.56 -0.21 9.08
CA PRO A 393 8.13 -1.36 8.28
C PRO A 393 7.79 -2.60 9.13
N THR A 394 7.87 -2.48 10.45
CA THR A 394 7.57 -3.53 11.43
C THR A 394 6.48 -3.11 12.41
N SER A 395 5.71 -2.05 12.10
CA SER A 395 4.63 -1.60 12.97
C SER A 395 3.61 -2.72 13.18
N THR A 396 3.28 -2.93 14.45
CA THR A 396 2.28 -3.91 14.92
C THR A 396 1.01 -3.23 15.43
N ALA A 397 0.97 -1.90 15.38
CA ALA A 397 -0.19 -1.13 15.84
C ALA A 397 -1.38 -1.39 14.90
N SER A 398 -2.56 -1.68 15.44
CA SER A 398 -3.71 -2.06 14.61
C SER A 398 -4.18 -0.96 13.66
N ASN A 399 -4.00 0.31 14.02
CA ASN A 399 -4.33 1.46 13.19
C ASN A 399 -3.19 1.87 12.22
N ASP A 400 -2.03 1.23 12.32
CA ASP A 400 -0.83 1.58 11.55
C ASP A 400 0.00 0.33 11.21
N SER A 401 -0.67 -0.80 10.96
CA SER A 401 -0.02 -2.09 10.68
C SER A 401 0.88 -2.00 9.46
N ALA A 402 1.99 -2.74 9.42
CA ALA A 402 2.93 -2.74 8.31
C ALA A 402 2.91 -3.99 7.43
N SER A 403 1.99 -4.95 7.65
CA SER A 403 1.97 -6.15 6.80
C SER A 403 1.64 -5.82 5.35
N VAL A 404 2.53 -6.23 4.44
CA VAL A 404 2.38 -6.04 2.98
C VAL A 404 1.37 -7.01 2.39
N SER A 405 1.36 -8.26 2.87
CA SER A 405 0.65 -9.40 2.24
C SER A 405 -0.56 -9.91 3.00
N ASP A 406 -0.92 -9.34 4.15
CA ASP A 406 -2.15 -9.73 4.87
C ASP A 406 -2.75 -8.56 5.66
N TRP A 407 -4.05 -8.28 5.44
CA TRP A 407 -4.75 -7.09 5.92
C TRP A 407 -6.03 -7.43 6.69
N GLU A 408 -5.98 -7.30 8.02
CA GLU A 408 -7.17 -7.28 8.86
C GLU A 408 -7.87 -5.90 8.83
N GLY A 409 -9.21 -5.89 8.95
CA GLY A 409 -9.99 -4.65 8.98
C GLY A 409 -9.83 -3.80 7.71
N VAL A 410 -9.82 -2.48 7.86
CA VAL A 410 -9.82 -1.53 6.73
C VAL A 410 -8.52 -1.46 5.92
N GLY A 411 -7.42 -2.02 6.43
CA GLY A 411 -6.08 -1.76 5.89
C GLY A 411 -5.57 -0.38 6.31
N SER A 412 -4.40 -0.31 6.93
CA SER A 412 -3.79 0.99 7.28
C SER A 412 -3.24 1.69 6.04
N LEU A 413 -3.02 3.01 6.13
CA LEU A 413 -2.30 3.75 5.09
C LEU A 413 -0.89 3.20 4.88
N VAL A 414 -0.24 2.76 5.95
CA VAL A 414 1.07 2.11 5.91
C VAL A 414 1.02 0.78 5.13
N GLN A 415 -0.02 -0.05 5.30
CA GLN A 415 -0.17 -1.28 4.52
C GLN A 415 -0.35 -0.99 3.03
N ARG A 416 -1.16 0.01 2.68
CA ARG A 416 -1.34 0.49 1.30
C ARG A 416 -0.02 0.94 0.68
N GLY A 417 0.78 1.71 1.42
CA GLY A 417 2.12 2.13 1.00
C GLY A 417 3.08 0.96 0.79
N GLY A 418 3.04 -0.05 1.66
CA GLY A 418 3.83 -1.28 1.53
C GLY A 418 3.44 -2.13 0.31
N ALA A 419 2.14 -2.33 0.08
CA ALA A 419 1.62 -3.06 -1.07
C ALA A 419 1.94 -2.35 -2.39
N TRP A 420 1.79 -1.01 -2.44
CA TRP A 420 2.20 -0.21 -3.58
C TRP A 420 3.70 -0.38 -3.88
N LEU A 421 4.57 -0.25 -2.87
CA LEU A 421 6.02 -0.46 -3.05
C LEU A 421 6.34 -1.86 -3.57
N PHE A 422 5.68 -2.90 -3.05
CA PHE A 422 5.89 -4.28 -3.49
C PHE A 422 5.48 -4.49 -4.94
N LEU A 423 4.27 -4.08 -5.33
CA LEU A 423 3.77 -4.25 -6.69
C LEU A 423 4.55 -3.39 -7.69
N ARG A 424 4.95 -2.18 -7.26
CA ARG A 424 5.81 -1.30 -8.02
C ARG A 424 7.17 -1.93 -8.29
N TRP A 425 7.79 -2.53 -7.28
CA TRP A 425 9.03 -3.28 -7.43
C TRP A 425 8.81 -4.48 -8.36
N LEU A 426 7.70 -5.19 -8.21
CA LEU A 426 7.37 -6.37 -9.03
C LEU A 426 7.25 -6.01 -10.51
N GLY A 427 6.51 -4.95 -10.87
CA GLY A 427 6.42 -4.49 -12.27
C GLY A 427 7.68 -3.83 -12.81
N ASP A 428 8.66 -3.52 -11.94
CA ASP A 428 10.02 -3.11 -12.31
C ASP A 428 10.92 -4.33 -12.61
N GLN A 429 10.68 -5.48 -11.94
CA GLN A 429 11.40 -6.73 -12.20
C GLN A 429 10.84 -7.49 -13.40
N GLU A 430 9.52 -7.47 -13.52
CA GLU A 430 8.77 -7.97 -14.65
C GLU A 430 8.59 -6.86 -15.71
N ASP A 431 7.85 -7.12 -16.77
CA ASP A 431 7.28 -6.06 -17.59
C ASP A 431 5.90 -5.62 -17.05
N SER A 432 5.36 -4.52 -17.58
CA SER A 432 4.05 -4.02 -17.15
C SER A 432 2.88 -4.97 -17.44
N THR A 433 3.10 -6.10 -18.12
CA THR A 433 2.06 -7.11 -18.34
C THR A 433 1.76 -7.92 -17.07
N VAL A 434 2.64 -7.88 -16.07
CA VAL A 434 2.42 -8.59 -14.79
C VAL A 434 1.12 -8.17 -14.13
N TYR A 435 0.76 -6.88 -14.19
CA TYR A 435 -0.46 -6.36 -13.59
C TYR A 435 -1.71 -6.97 -14.25
N GLY A 436 -1.73 -7.05 -15.57
CA GLY A 436 -2.78 -7.75 -16.31
C GLY A 436 -2.85 -9.23 -15.98
N LYS A 437 -1.71 -9.91 -15.78
CA LYS A 437 -1.69 -11.32 -15.34
C LYS A 437 -2.32 -11.50 -13.96
N LEU A 438 -2.17 -10.53 -13.05
CA LEU A 438 -2.73 -10.57 -11.70
C LEU A 438 -4.26 -10.41 -11.69
N ASP A 439 -4.84 -9.67 -12.63
CA ASP A 439 -6.30 -9.53 -12.75
C ASP A 439 -6.94 -10.59 -13.64
N GLN A 440 -6.25 -11.02 -14.70
CA GLN A 440 -6.80 -11.90 -15.73
C GLN A 440 -6.62 -13.40 -15.40
N THR A 441 -7.00 -13.79 -14.19
CA THR A 441 -6.75 -15.13 -13.63
C THR A 441 -7.80 -15.52 -12.59
N THR A 442 -7.85 -16.80 -12.24
CA THR A 442 -8.68 -17.31 -11.14
C THR A 442 -7.89 -17.48 -9.83
N ARG A 443 -6.57 -17.27 -9.84
CA ARG A 443 -5.71 -17.32 -8.64
C ARG A 443 -5.79 -16.01 -7.89
N ASP A 444 -5.85 -16.05 -6.57
CA ASP A 444 -5.83 -14.90 -5.65
C ASP A 444 -4.59 -14.94 -4.74
N GLY A 445 -4.36 -13.84 -4.02
CA GLY A 445 -3.35 -13.74 -2.98
C GLY A 445 -1.94 -14.06 -3.45
N LEU A 446 -1.15 -14.71 -2.61
CA LEU A 446 0.23 -15.08 -2.96
C LEU A 446 0.30 -16.08 -4.11
N ALA A 447 -0.63 -17.03 -4.21
CA ALA A 447 -0.67 -17.99 -5.32
C ALA A 447 -0.83 -17.27 -6.68
N ASN A 448 -1.50 -16.12 -6.70
CA ASN A 448 -1.58 -15.27 -7.86
C ASN A 448 -0.25 -14.63 -8.21
N VAL A 449 0.39 -14.00 -7.23
CA VAL A 449 1.70 -13.34 -7.37
C VAL A 449 2.75 -14.32 -7.89
N GLU A 450 2.86 -15.48 -7.27
CA GLU A 450 3.77 -16.55 -7.70
C GLU A 450 3.44 -17.04 -9.11
N GLY A 451 2.16 -17.10 -9.44
CA GLY A 451 1.68 -17.47 -10.76
C GLY A 451 2.04 -16.47 -11.85
N ALA A 452 1.97 -15.17 -11.55
CA ALA A 452 2.24 -14.09 -12.49
C ALA A 452 3.74 -13.87 -12.72
N ALA A 453 4.54 -13.95 -11.64
CA ALA A 453 5.98 -13.75 -11.64
C ALA A 453 6.79 -15.02 -11.96
N GLY A 454 6.20 -16.21 -11.76
CA GLY A 454 6.91 -17.48 -11.96
C GLY A 454 7.97 -17.80 -10.92
N LEU A 455 7.98 -17.09 -9.78
CA LEU A 455 8.90 -17.29 -8.66
C LEU A 455 8.12 -17.47 -7.34
N PRO A 456 8.66 -18.23 -6.37
CA PRO A 456 8.06 -18.33 -5.04
C PRO A 456 8.01 -16.97 -4.33
N TYR A 457 6.98 -16.74 -3.52
CA TYR A 457 6.81 -15.49 -2.82
C TYR A 457 7.94 -15.23 -1.81
N SER A 458 8.52 -16.28 -1.22
CA SER A 458 9.74 -16.15 -0.39
C SER A 458 10.89 -15.48 -1.14
N THR A 459 11.10 -15.85 -2.41
CA THR A 459 12.11 -15.21 -3.24
C THR A 459 11.73 -13.76 -3.49
N LEU A 460 10.52 -13.52 -4.02
CA LEU A 460 10.05 -12.17 -4.38
C LEU A 460 10.11 -11.20 -3.19
N PHE A 461 9.55 -11.59 -2.06
CA PHE A 461 9.52 -10.77 -0.85
C PHE A 461 10.93 -10.49 -0.33
N GLY A 462 11.84 -11.47 -0.40
CA GLY A 462 13.22 -11.29 0.06
C GLY A 462 14.06 -10.40 -0.83
N GLU A 463 13.84 -10.40 -2.14
CA GLU A 463 14.48 -9.48 -3.08
C GLU A 463 13.90 -8.06 -2.93
N PHE A 464 12.57 -7.94 -2.83
CA PHE A 464 11.88 -6.68 -2.52
C PHE A 464 12.41 -6.04 -1.24
N ALA A 465 12.49 -6.80 -0.14
CA ALA A 465 12.98 -6.29 1.13
C ALA A 465 14.43 -5.79 1.04
N LEU A 466 15.30 -6.43 0.26
CA LEU A 466 16.63 -5.89 -0.03
C LEU A 466 16.51 -4.58 -0.83
N ALA A 467 15.70 -4.55 -1.88
CA ALA A 467 15.54 -3.37 -2.75
C ALA A 467 15.10 -2.11 -2.00
N LEU A 468 14.27 -2.25 -0.96
CA LEU A 468 13.87 -1.14 -0.10
C LEU A 468 15.06 -0.41 0.53
N TYR A 469 16.15 -1.11 0.83
CA TYR A 469 17.34 -0.51 1.41
C TYR A 469 18.45 -0.26 0.36
N THR A 470 18.70 -1.24 -0.52
CA THR A 470 19.88 -1.24 -1.40
C THR A 470 19.70 -0.44 -2.69
N ASP A 471 18.47 0.00 -3.02
CA ASP A 471 18.32 0.91 -4.16
C ASP A 471 19.03 2.25 -3.90
N SER A 472 19.85 2.63 -4.88
CA SER A 472 20.58 3.90 -4.91
C SER A 472 21.42 4.17 -3.64
N LEU A 473 22.21 3.18 -3.18
CA LEU A 473 23.13 3.35 -2.05
C LEU A 473 24.07 4.57 -2.25
N PRO A 474 24.38 5.33 -1.17
CA PRO A 474 25.29 6.47 -1.23
C PRO A 474 26.65 6.13 -1.87
N GLY A 475 27.03 6.90 -2.90
CA GLY A 475 28.33 6.75 -3.57
C GLY A 475 28.47 5.49 -4.44
N ILE A 476 27.40 4.70 -4.61
CA ILE A 476 27.40 3.49 -5.43
C ILE A 476 26.53 3.72 -6.67
N ALA A 477 27.05 3.34 -7.84
CA ALA A 477 26.25 3.38 -9.06
C ALA A 477 25.05 2.43 -8.92
N ARG A 478 23.83 2.93 -9.16
CA ARG A 478 22.59 2.16 -9.05
C ARG A 478 22.61 0.86 -9.86
N THR A 479 23.27 0.87 -11.02
CA THR A 479 23.43 -0.29 -11.91
C THR A 479 24.39 -1.36 -11.38
N SER A 480 25.18 -1.06 -10.36
CA SER A 480 26.05 -2.03 -9.70
C SER A 480 25.31 -2.88 -8.67
N ILE A 481 24.11 -2.47 -8.26
CA ILE A 481 23.23 -3.26 -7.39
C ILE A 481 22.58 -4.37 -8.23
N PRO A 482 22.56 -5.63 -7.76
CA PRO A 482 21.91 -6.73 -8.47
C PRO A 482 20.47 -6.38 -8.86
N PRO A 483 19.98 -6.84 -10.04
CA PRO A 483 18.66 -6.52 -10.56
C PRO A 483 17.51 -6.58 -9.56
N GLY A 484 17.31 -7.72 -8.88
CA GLY A 484 16.24 -7.92 -7.91
C GLY A 484 16.31 -7.00 -6.68
N TYR A 485 17.47 -6.40 -6.40
CA TYR A 485 17.72 -5.59 -5.19
C TYR A 485 17.63 -4.08 -5.47
N ARG A 486 16.91 -3.68 -6.52
CA ARG A 486 16.69 -2.27 -6.85
C ARG A 486 15.37 -2.05 -7.55
N PHE A 487 14.86 -0.82 -7.41
CA PHE A 487 13.82 -0.31 -8.30
C PHE A 487 14.44 0.13 -9.64
N TYR A 488 13.62 0.25 -10.68
CA TYR A 488 14.04 0.70 -12.01
C TYR A 488 13.38 2.01 -12.38
N SER A 489 12.04 2.06 -12.42
CA SER A 489 11.33 3.19 -13.01
C SER A 489 11.32 4.47 -12.16
N ARG A 490 11.49 4.38 -10.83
CA ARG A 490 11.63 5.52 -9.90
C ARG A 490 12.79 5.30 -8.96
N ASN A 491 13.56 6.34 -8.71
CA ASN A 491 14.59 6.36 -7.66
C ASN A 491 13.97 6.91 -6.37
N LEU A 492 13.45 6.01 -5.52
CA LEU A 492 12.73 6.41 -4.30
C LEU A 492 13.58 7.23 -3.35
N ARG A 493 14.89 6.93 -3.25
CA ARG A 493 15.81 7.71 -2.40
C ARG A 493 15.93 9.16 -2.89
N ALA A 494 16.04 9.37 -4.20
CA ALA A 494 16.09 10.72 -4.76
C ALA A 494 14.73 11.44 -4.63
N LEU A 495 13.62 10.72 -4.85
CA LEU A 495 12.28 11.28 -4.72
C LEU A 495 11.99 11.76 -3.29
N TYR A 496 12.23 10.92 -2.28
CA TYR A 496 12.03 11.29 -0.88
C TYR A 496 12.98 12.40 -0.43
N ALA A 497 14.24 12.41 -0.90
CA ALA A 497 15.15 13.51 -0.62
C ALA A 497 14.64 14.84 -1.19
N GLY A 498 14.08 14.82 -2.41
CA GLY A 498 13.44 15.98 -3.02
C GLY A 498 12.19 16.44 -2.27
N LEU A 499 11.37 15.51 -1.77
CA LEU A 499 10.19 15.83 -0.96
C LEU A 499 10.60 16.42 0.38
N SER A 500 11.57 15.82 1.06
CA SER A 500 12.07 16.28 2.36
C SER A 500 12.65 17.68 2.30
N ALA A 501 13.35 18.03 1.21
CA ALA A 501 13.90 19.36 1.00
C ALA A 501 12.84 20.47 0.87
N HIS A 502 11.57 20.13 0.56
CA HIS A 502 10.50 21.10 0.29
C HIS A 502 9.30 20.98 1.25
N ASP A 503 9.06 19.80 1.78
CA ASP A 503 7.98 19.48 2.72
C ASP A 503 8.52 18.64 3.87
N GLY A 504 9.44 19.22 4.65
CA GLY A 504 10.01 18.57 5.83
C GLY A 504 9.01 18.30 6.96
N THR A 505 7.75 18.73 6.83
CA THR A 505 6.68 18.42 7.80
C THR A 505 6.11 17.03 7.54
N ASN A 506 5.80 16.72 6.29
CA ASN A 506 5.30 15.39 5.91
C ASN A 506 6.46 14.41 5.61
N PHE A 507 7.62 14.92 5.20
CA PHE A 507 8.80 14.14 4.82
C PHE A 507 10.03 14.58 5.64
N PRO A 508 10.08 14.32 6.96
CA PRO A 508 11.12 14.85 7.85
C PRO A 508 12.54 14.33 7.63
N GLN A 509 12.73 13.28 6.84
CA GLN A 509 14.01 12.63 6.57
C GLN A 509 14.22 12.51 5.05
N ALA A 510 15.45 12.69 4.57
CA ALA A 510 15.76 12.54 3.15
C ALA A 510 15.51 11.11 2.64
N PHE A 511 15.62 10.11 3.53
CA PHE A 511 15.17 8.75 3.27
C PHE A 511 14.60 8.14 4.57
N PRO A 512 13.36 7.65 4.57
CA PRO A 512 12.66 7.24 5.80
C PRO A 512 13.16 5.93 6.42
N LEU A 513 13.71 5.01 5.61
CA LEU A 513 14.11 3.70 6.12
C LEU A 513 15.45 3.78 6.86
N ALA A 514 15.41 3.49 8.15
CA ALA A 514 16.57 3.37 9.02
C ALA A 514 16.83 1.91 9.43
N ALA A 515 18.08 1.48 9.34
CA ALA A 515 18.55 0.21 9.84
C ALA A 515 19.12 0.36 11.25
N ARG A 516 19.04 -0.71 12.05
CA ARG A 516 19.56 -0.76 13.42
C ARG A 516 20.90 -1.47 13.50
N SER A 517 21.71 -1.13 14.50
CA SER A 517 23.01 -1.76 14.68
C SER A 517 22.89 -3.15 15.33
N LEU A 518 23.46 -4.15 14.67
CA LEU A 518 23.67 -5.50 15.21
C LEU A 518 25.17 -5.69 15.47
N THR A 519 25.57 -5.67 16.73
CA THR A 519 26.98 -5.77 17.13
C THR A 519 27.38 -7.24 17.32
N PRO A 520 28.58 -7.68 16.85
CA PRO A 520 29.11 -9.00 17.20
C PRO A 520 29.11 -9.25 18.71
N GLY A 521 28.63 -10.42 19.13
CA GLY A 521 28.45 -10.80 20.54
C GLY A 521 27.11 -10.38 21.16
N THR A 522 26.18 -9.75 20.41
CA THR A 522 24.91 -9.24 20.96
C THR A 522 23.68 -9.96 20.39
N SER A 523 22.54 -9.76 21.05
CA SER A 523 21.23 -10.19 20.55
C SER A 523 20.21 -9.06 20.63
N ARG A 524 19.25 -9.07 19.71
CA ARG A 524 18.11 -8.16 19.66
C ARG A 524 16.84 -8.98 19.78
N ASP A 525 16.03 -8.67 20.79
CA ASP A 525 14.67 -9.20 20.91
C ASP A 525 13.71 -8.14 20.38
N GLU A 526 12.90 -8.50 19.40
CA GLU A 526 12.00 -7.59 18.67
C GLU A 526 10.71 -8.33 18.31
N ALA A 527 9.77 -7.62 17.69
CA ALA A 527 8.50 -8.17 17.22
C ALA A 527 8.13 -7.56 15.87
N MET A 528 7.56 -8.37 14.99
CA MET A 528 6.99 -7.91 13.72
C MET A 528 5.81 -8.80 13.30
N LEU A 529 4.99 -8.33 12.36
CA LEU A 529 3.85 -9.09 11.84
C LEU A 529 4.28 -10.06 10.71
N PRO A 530 3.51 -11.11 10.41
CA PRO A 530 3.58 -11.76 9.11
C PRO A 530 3.50 -10.74 7.96
N GLY A 531 4.24 -10.96 6.86
CA GLY A 531 4.28 -10.03 5.73
C GLY A 531 5.11 -8.77 5.96
N THR A 532 6.04 -8.78 6.93
CA THR A 532 6.93 -7.65 7.25
C THR A 532 8.41 -8.05 7.25
N ALA A 533 9.28 -7.04 7.21
CA ALA A 533 10.73 -7.18 7.23
C ALA A 533 11.37 -6.10 8.11
N ASP A 534 12.46 -6.47 8.78
CA ASP A 534 13.21 -5.59 9.70
C ASP A 534 14.65 -5.41 9.21
N TYR A 535 15.34 -4.33 9.59
CA TYR A 535 16.59 -3.92 8.95
C TYR A 535 17.71 -3.71 9.95
N TYR A 536 18.82 -4.42 9.76
CA TYR A 536 20.01 -4.30 10.59
C TYR A 536 21.29 -4.19 9.79
N ILE A 537 22.23 -3.41 10.31
CA ILE A 537 23.62 -3.38 9.83
C ILE A 537 24.51 -4.08 10.85
N LEU A 538 25.24 -5.08 10.37
CA LEU A 538 26.30 -5.79 11.09
C LEU A 538 27.65 -5.41 10.48
N THR A 539 28.58 -4.94 11.31
CA THR A 539 29.99 -4.80 10.91
C THR A 539 30.81 -5.89 11.59
N ALA A 540 31.43 -6.75 10.79
CA ALA A 540 32.33 -7.78 11.29
C ALA A 540 33.56 -7.14 11.95
N GLY A 541 34.08 -7.77 13.00
CA GLY A 541 35.36 -7.37 13.58
C GLY A 541 36.51 -7.54 12.58
N THR A 542 37.65 -6.93 12.85
CA THR A 542 38.91 -7.16 12.08
C THR A 542 39.83 -8.17 12.77
N SER A 543 39.43 -8.67 13.94
CA SER A 543 40.10 -9.69 14.73
C SER A 543 39.06 -10.46 15.56
N GLY A 544 39.36 -11.72 15.92
CA GLY A 544 38.44 -12.60 16.65
C GLY A 544 37.90 -13.76 15.80
N GLY A 545 36.92 -14.49 16.32
CA GLY A 545 36.27 -15.61 15.62
C GLY A 545 35.23 -15.13 14.60
N ALA A 546 34.86 -16.01 13.66
CA ALA A 546 33.76 -15.74 12.72
C ALA A 546 32.45 -15.47 13.46
N VAL A 547 31.63 -14.58 12.91
CA VAL A 547 30.30 -14.28 13.46
C VAL A 547 29.30 -15.29 12.92
N LYS A 548 28.50 -15.86 13.82
CA LYS A 548 27.37 -16.74 13.47
C LYS A 548 26.04 -16.07 13.78
N LEU A 549 25.18 -16.02 12.77
CA LEU A 549 23.86 -15.42 12.86
C LEU A 549 22.79 -16.46 13.17
N THR A 550 21.83 -16.10 14.02
CA THR A 550 20.61 -16.88 14.25
C THR A 550 19.40 -15.97 14.26
N PHE A 551 18.30 -16.44 13.67
CA PHE A 551 16.99 -15.80 13.69
C PHE A 551 16.00 -16.83 14.22
N SER A 552 15.47 -16.62 15.42
CA SER A 552 14.66 -17.61 16.14
C SER A 552 13.56 -16.95 16.97
N PRO A 553 12.47 -17.65 17.30
CA PRO A 553 11.50 -17.15 18.28
C PRO A 553 12.14 -16.82 19.64
N THR A 554 11.65 -15.79 20.33
CA THR A 554 12.09 -15.48 21.70
C THR A 554 11.75 -16.59 22.71
N SER A 555 10.75 -17.42 22.38
CA SER A 555 10.33 -18.56 23.20
C SER A 555 11.33 -19.73 23.21
N GLY A 556 12.29 -19.76 22.26
CA GLY A 556 13.25 -20.85 22.11
C GLY A 556 12.75 -22.06 21.32
N ASN A 557 11.49 -22.07 20.86
CA ASN A 557 10.95 -23.08 19.94
C ASN A 557 11.30 -22.77 18.48
N SER A 558 10.94 -23.65 17.53
CA SER A 558 10.99 -23.32 16.10
C SER A 558 9.87 -22.33 15.72
N PHE A 559 10.11 -21.49 14.71
CA PHE A 559 9.02 -20.74 14.08
C PHE A 559 7.93 -21.68 13.57
N ASP A 560 6.68 -21.21 13.56
CA ASP A 560 5.62 -21.87 12.80
C ASP A 560 6.03 -21.91 11.32
N ARG A 561 5.83 -23.05 10.66
CA ARG A 561 6.14 -23.20 9.23
C ARG A 561 5.33 -22.21 8.38
N ALA A 562 4.12 -21.85 8.80
CA ALA A 562 3.28 -20.88 8.10
C ALA A 562 3.90 -19.48 8.02
N LEU A 563 4.84 -19.15 8.91
CA LEU A 563 5.53 -17.85 8.88
C LEU A 563 6.53 -17.70 7.74
N ASN A 564 7.00 -18.82 7.18
CA ASN A 564 8.04 -18.83 6.16
C ASN A 564 9.24 -17.95 6.56
N ALA A 565 9.69 -18.13 7.81
CA ALA A 565 10.73 -17.30 8.42
C ALA A 565 12.05 -17.42 7.65
N GLN A 566 12.55 -16.29 7.19
CA GLN A 566 13.75 -16.20 6.37
C GLN A 566 14.52 -14.91 6.65
N VAL A 567 15.73 -14.81 6.13
CA VAL A 567 16.59 -13.62 6.26
C VAL A 567 17.21 -13.33 4.90
N SER A 568 17.06 -12.10 4.41
CA SER A 568 17.87 -11.62 3.29
C SER A 568 19.16 -11.02 3.84
N VAL A 569 20.31 -11.40 3.26
CA VAL A 569 21.63 -10.90 3.64
C VAL A 569 22.27 -10.27 2.43
N PHE A 570 22.85 -9.07 2.58
CA PHE A 570 23.60 -8.40 1.51
C PHE A 570 24.93 -7.87 2.04
N ARG A 571 26.04 -8.15 1.35
CA ARG A 571 27.35 -7.63 1.73
C ARG A 571 27.58 -6.27 1.11
N CYS A 572 27.61 -5.25 1.96
CA CYS A 572 27.80 -3.87 1.57
C CYS A 572 29.19 -3.66 0.94
N PRO A 573 29.29 -2.76 -0.06
CA PRO A 573 30.57 -2.47 -0.71
C PRO A 573 31.52 -1.70 0.20
N SER A 574 30.97 -0.93 1.15
CA SER A 574 31.71 -0.29 2.25
C SER A 574 30.74 0.06 3.39
N ALA A 575 31.27 0.36 4.58
CA ALA A 575 30.47 0.85 5.69
C ALA A 575 29.76 2.19 5.38
N ALA A 576 30.42 3.09 4.63
CA ALA A 576 29.84 4.38 4.25
C ALA A 576 28.67 4.26 3.25
N ALA A 577 28.65 3.19 2.45
CA ALA A 577 27.58 2.92 1.50
C ALA A 577 26.32 2.33 2.14
N CYS A 578 26.42 1.77 3.35
CA CYS A 578 25.28 1.21 4.09
C CYS A 578 25.19 1.86 5.49
N PRO A 579 24.85 3.16 5.57
CA PRO A 579 24.71 3.84 6.84
C PRO A 579 23.44 3.37 7.59
N LEU A 580 23.43 3.49 8.92
CA LEU A 580 22.23 3.17 9.71
C LEU A 580 21.04 4.05 9.33
N SER A 581 21.28 5.32 9.01
CA SER A 581 20.29 6.24 8.45
C SER A 581 20.97 7.17 7.46
N VAL A 582 20.22 7.66 6.47
CA VAL A 582 20.71 8.74 5.61
C VAL A 582 20.42 10.07 6.30
N PRO A 583 21.43 10.93 6.52
CA PRO A 583 21.24 12.23 7.15
C PRO A 583 20.41 13.20 6.31
#